data_AF-A0A0D1WE53-F1
#
_entry.id   AF-A0A0D1WE53-F1
#
_cell.length_a   1.000
_cell.length_b   1.000
_cell.length_c   1.000
_cell.angle_alpha   90.00
_cell.angle_beta   90.00
_cell.angle_gamma   90.00
#
_symmetry.space_group_name_H-M   'P 1'
#
loop_
_entity.id
_entity.type
_entity.pdbx_description
1 polymer ?
#
loop_
_entity_poly.entity_id
_entity_poly.type
_entity_poly.pdbx_seq_one_letter_code
_entity_poly.pdbx_strand_id
1 'polypeptide(L)'
;MVNHIGIRSRPWLNKSNYVRRNNCSRSSINTATYMLEFQLVSFDHSGRAVRLLLKQSVVLKAVQKSQSTAKGTKQEPDFQPEFGSLMVEAIPSEPRRMIQSCLENDEAVLSMPEFPRIGAPGIYTEPALPNDGVVLQSQFMPDGLLSDYERYGTIHDNMLHRRRKRPVRVKVPIFKDTKTPWPWRESRQFPHKNEAQ
;
A
#
# COMPACT_ATOMS: atom_id res chain seq x y z
N MET A 1 19.44 22.44 2.61
CA MET A 1 18.64 23.34 3.46
C MET A 1 17.81 22.59 4.50
N VAL A 2 16.84 21.74 4.09
CA VAL A 2 15.90 21.01 4.99
C VAL A 2 16.56 20.38 6.24
N ASN A 3 17.68 19.65 6.09
CA ASN A 3 18.36 19.01 7.23
C ASN A 3 18.75 19.99 8.35
N HIS A 4 19.19 21.22 8.03
CA HIS A 4 19.50 22.23 9.05
C HIS A 4 18.25 22.74 9.78
N ILE A 5 17.11 22.81 9.09
CA ILE A 5 15.83 23.20 9.70
C ILE A 5 15.35 22.08 10.64
N GLY A 6 15.39 20.82 10.21
CA GLY A 6 15.05 19.66 11.04
C GLY A 6 15.98 19.44 12.23
N ILE A 7 17.28 19.77 12.11
CA ILE A 7 18.22 19.77 13.23
C ILE A 7 17.92 20.93 14.19
N ARG A 8 17.55 22.11 13.69
CA ARG A 8 17.19 23.28 14.52
C ARG A 8 15.83 23.15 15.22
N SER A 9 14.86 22.39 14.69
CA SER A 9 13.54 22.21 15.32
C SER A 9 13.53 21.17 16.44
N ARG A 10 14.38 20.13 16.37
CA ARG A 10 14.49 19.08 17.41
C ARG A 10 14.72 19.63 18.83
N PRO A 11 15.63 20.60 19.08
CA PRO A 11 15.78 21.24 20.39
C PRO A 11 14.52 21.93 20.92
N TRP A 12 13.69 22.51 20.05
CA TRP A 12 12.43 23.17 20.46
C TRP A 12 11.38 22.13 20.87
N LEU A 13 11.21 21.06 20.09
CA LEU A 13 10.33 19.94 20.44
C LEU A 13 10.72 19.32 21.79
N ASN A 14 12.02 19.14 22.05
CA ASN A 14 12.49 18.62 23.34
C ASN A 14 12.24 19.60 24.50
N LYS A 15 12.50 20.91 24.32
CA LYS A 15 12.24 21.92 25.36
C LYS A 15 10.75 22.03 25.70
N SER A 16 9.86 22.07 24.71
CA SER A 16 8.41 22.16 24.92
C SER A 16 7.82 20.93 25.61
N ASN A 17 8.34 19.74 25.32
CA ASN A 17 7.87 18.50 25.94
C ASN A 17 8.47 18.23 27.33
N TYR A 18 9.64 18.79 27.66
CA TYR A 18 10.29 18.61 28.97
C TYR A 18 9.41 19.05 30.16
N VAL A 19 8.55 20.06 29.95
CA VAL A 19 7.64 20.61 30.96
C VAL A 19 6.37 19.77 31.14
N ARG A 20 6.00 18.91 30.17
CA ARG A 20 4.75 18.11 30.18
C ARG A 20 4.81 16.82 31.03
N ARG A 21 5.62 16.79 32.09
CA ARG A 21 5.82 15.57 32.91
C ARG A 21 4.61 15.11 33.74
N ASN A 22 3.60 15.97 33.95
CA ASN A 22 2.47 15.67 34.85
C ASN A 22 1.13 15.35 34.15
N ASN A 23 1.10 15.07 32.84
CA ASN A 23 -0.13 14.66 32.13
C ASN A 23 -0.48 13.17 32.35
N CYS A 24 -0.54 12.73 33.61
CA CYS A 24 -0.87 11.36 34.01
C CYS A 24 -2.36 11.19 34.36
N SER A 25 -3.26 11.46 33.40
CA SER A 25 -4.71 11.24 33.58
C SER A 25 -5.52 11.23 32.26
N ARG A 26 -5.03 10.53 31.22
CA ARG A 26 -5.91 10.03 30.14
C ARG A 26 -6.43 8.63 30.48
N SER A 27 -7.17 8.55 31.58
CA SER A 27 -7.89 7.35 32.02
C SER A 27 -9.14 7.14 31.15
N SER A 28 -8.93 6.75 29.90
CA SER A 28 -9.99 6.52 28.91
C SER A 28 -9.58 5.38 28.00
N ILE A 29 -9.80 4.14 28.47
CA ILE A 29 -9.64 2.84 27.79
C ILE A 29 -8.38 2.73 26.89
N ASN A 30 -7.39 1.93 27.31
CA ASN A 30 -6.26 1.54 26.46
C ASN A 30 -6.68 0.54 25.36
N THR A 31 -7.56 0.95 24.44
CA THR A 31 -7.60 0.39 23.09
C THR A 31 -6.30 0.79 22.40
N ALA A 32 -5.33 -0.13 22.36
CA ALA A 32 -4.06 0.13 21.69
C ALA A 32 -4.31 0.52 20.23
N THR A 33 -3.76 1.67 19.83
CA THR A 33 -4.02 2.30 18.54
C THR A 33 -3.24 1.60 17.42
N TYR A 34 -3.71 0.43 17.01
CA TYR A 34 -3.11 -0.33 15.91
C TYR A 34 -3.50 0.27 14.56
N MET A 35 -2.52 0.86 13.89
CA MET A 35 -2.56 1.17 12.47
C MET A 35 -2.70 -0.14 11.67
N LEU A 36 -3.66 -0.22 10.76
CA LEU A 36 -3.94 -1.40 9.95
C LEU A 36 -3.90 -1.05 8.46
N GLU A 37 -3.00 -1.70 7.74
CA GLU A 37 -2.97 -1.68 6.27
C GLU A 37 -3.94 -2.73 5.71
N PHE A 38 -4.67 -2.33 4.68
CA PHE A 38 -5.63 -3.18 3.98
C PHE A 38 -5.33 -3.18 2.48
N GLN A 39 -5.47 -4.36 1.85
CA GLN A 39 -5.45 -4.52 0.40
C GLN A 39 -6.89 -4.68 -0.11
N LEU A 40 -7.21 -4.06 -1.24
CA LEU A 40 -8.46 -4.21 -1.95
C LEU A 40 -8.29 -5.27 -3.05
N VAL A 41 -9.22 -6.22 -3.15
CA VAL A 41 -9.21 -7.26 -4.20
C VAL A 41 -10.59 -7.46 -4.83
N SER A 42 -10.60 -7.97 -6.07
CA SER A 42 -11.80 -8.49 -6.73
C SER A 42 -11.66 -9.99 -7.04
N PHE A 43 -12.80 -10.68 -7.06
CA PHE A 43 -12.93 -12.12 -7.31
C PHE A 43 -13.55 -12.35 -8.69
N ASP A 44 -12.74 -12.75 -9.64
CA ASP A 44 -13.23 -13.33 -10.89
C ASP A 44 -13.60 -14.79 -10.65
N HIS A 45 -14.84 -15.01 -10.21
CA HIS A 45 -15.41 -16.33 -9.97
C HIS A 45 -15.44 -17.20 -11.25
N SER A 46 -15.47 -16.59 -12.44
CA SER A 46 -15.53 -17.30 -13.72
C SER A 46 -14.16 -17.84 -14.16
N GLY A 47 -13.13 -16.99 -14.14
CA GLY A 47 -11.73 -17.34 -14.38
C GLY A 47 -11.02 -17.96 -13.18
N ARG A 48 -11.70 -18.09 -12.03
CA ARG A 48 -11.18 -18.56 -10.73
C ARG A 48 -9.93 -17.78 -10.28
N ALA A 49 -9.95 -16.47 -10.49
CA ALA A 49 -8.83 -15.58 -10.21
C ALA A 49 -9.18 -14.54 -9.12
N VAL A 50 -8.16 -14.11 -8.38
CA VAL A 50 -8.22 -12.93 -7.50
C VAL A 50 -7.32 -11.87 -8.11
N ARG A 51 -7.75 -10.61 -8.12
CA ARG A 51 -7.04 -9.48 -8.73
C ARG A 51 -6.93 -8.32 -7.74
N LEU A 52 -5.86 -7.53 -7.84
CA LEU A 52 -5.63 -6.31 -7.05
C LEU A 52 -6.53 -5.19 -7.54
N LEU A 53 -7.43 -4.71 -6.69
CA LEU A 53 -8.49 -3.77 -7.06
C LEU A 53 -8.02 -2.33 -6.87
N LEU A 54 -7.87 -1.59 -7.96
CA LEU A 54 -7.23 -0.27 -7.99
C LEU A 54 -8.21 0.87 -7.62
N LYS A 55 -8.97 0.69 -6.52
CA LYS A 55 -10.07 1.57 -6.07
C LYS A 55 -9.75 2.46 -4.85
N GLN A 56 -8.50 2.58 -4.38
CA GLN A 56 -8.15 3.40 -3.18
C GLN A 56 -8.83 4.77 -3.18
N SER A 57 -8.66 5.55 -4.25
CA SER A 57 -9.14 6.93 -4.32
C SER A 57 -10.66 7.04 -4.50
N VAL A 58 -11.37 5.92 -4.73
CA VAL A 58 -12.83 5.80 -4.69
C VAL A 58 -13.29 5.46 -3.27
N VAL A 59 -12.69 4.43 -2.65
CA VAL A 59 -13.00 3.97 -1.29
C VAL A 59 -12.82 5.08 -0.27
N LEU A 60 -11.68 5.78 -0.29
CA LEU A 60 -11.41 6.89 0.65
C LEU A 60 -12.46 8.00 0.56
N LYS A 61 -12.88 8.39 -0.66
CA LYS A 61 -13.91 9.41 -0.88
C LYS A 61 -15.29 8.93 -0.40
N ALA A 62 -15.63 7.66 -0.65
CA ALA A 62 -16.90 7.08 -0.21
C ALA A 62 -16.98 7.02 1.32
N VAL A 63 -15.92 6.55 1.98
CA VAL A 63 -15.82 6.49 3.44
C VAL A 63 -15.88 7.87 4.07
N GLN A 64 -15.07 8.84 3.60
CA GLN A 64 -15.08 10.22 4.12
C GLN A 64 -16.45 10.91 3.95
N LYS A 65 -17.18 10.61 2.87
CA LYS A 65 -18.57 11.07 2.66
C LYS A 65 -19.55 10.42 3.64
N SER A 66 -19.42 9.14 3.94
CA SER A 66 -20.24 8.45 4.94
C SER A 66 -20.01 9.03 6.34
N GLN A 67 -18.75 9.27 6.72
CA GLN A 67 -18.36 9.88 7.99
C GLN A 67 -18.95 11.28 8.18
N SER A 68 -18.78 12.16 7.18
CA SER A 68 -19.36 13.52 7.22
C SER A 68 -20.90 13.56 7.21
N THR A 69 -21.56 12.45 6.89
CA THR A 69 -23.03 12.29 7.00
C THR A 69 -23.46 11.76 8.37
N ALA A 70 -22.58 11.04 9.08
CA ALA A 70 -22.88 10.36 10.34
C ALA A 70 -22.76 11.31 11.55
N LYS A 71 -23.90 11.75 12.11
CA LYS A 71 -23.95 12.49 13.39
C LYS A 71 -23.79 11.55 14.60
N GLY A 72 -22.75 10.72 14.58
CA GLY A 72 -22.47 9.71 15.61
C GLY A 72 -21.71 10.25 16.82
N THR A 73 -21.92 9.64 17.98
CA THR A 73 -21.10 9.82 19.20
C THR A 73 -19.97 8.80 19.34
N LYS A 74 -19.92 7.80 18.44
CA LYS A 74 -18.84 6.81 18.37
C LYS A 74 -17.61 7.45 17.72
N GLN A 75 -16.42 7.15 18.23
CA GLN A 75 -15.19 7.43 17.50
C GLN A 75 -15.20 6.67 16.17
N GLU A 76 -14.91 7.40 15.08
CA GLU A 76 -14.80 6.84 13.73
C GLU A 76 -13.32 6.62 13.36
N PRO A 77 -13.03 5.76 12.34
CA PRO A 77 -11.65 5.47 11.97
C PRO A 77 -11.08 6.63 11.16
N ASP A 78 -9.83 7.01 11.42
CA ASP A 78 -9.06 7.83 10.48
C ASP A 78 -8.57 6.90 9.36
N PHE A 79 -8.66 7.35 8.11
CA PHE A 79 -8.32 6.60 6.91
C PHE A 79 -7.34 7.40 6.07
N GLN A 80 -6.22 6.76 5.70
CA GLN A 80 -5.16 7.38 4.92
C GLN A 80 -4.93 6.61 3.61
N PRO A 81 -4.63 7.30 2.49
CA PRO A 81 -4.12 6.62 1.30
C PRO A 81 -2.75 6.02 1.62
N GLU A 82 -2.45 4.89 1.01
CA GLU A 82 -1.11 4.27 1.04
C GLU A 82 -0.44 4.24 -0.34
N PHE A 83 0.84 3.84 -0.40
CA PHE A 83 1.66 3.90 -1.62
C PHE A 83 1.02 3.20 -2.81
N GLY A 84 0.38 2.06 -2.58
CA GLY A 84 -0.36 1.32 -3.59
C GLY A 84 -1.79 1.83 -3.78
N SER A 85 -2.23 2.04 -5.02
CA SER A 85 -3.64 2.38 -5.39
C SER A 85 -4.66 1.28 -5.05
N LEU A 86 -4.18 0.10 -4.64
CA LEU A 86 -4.94 -1.00 -4.07
C LEU A 86 -5.05 -0.96 -2.54
N MET A 87 -4.33 -0.07 -1.85
CA MET A 87 -4.19 -0.09 -0.39
C MET A 87 -4.96 1.04 0.30
N VAL A 88 -5.40 0.79 1.53
CA VAL A 88 -5.94 1.79 2.45
C VAL A 88 -5.37 1.52 3.84
N GLU A 89 -4.84 2.54 4.50
CA GLU A 89 -4.49 2.49 5.93
C GLU A 89 -5.68 2.96 6.76
N ALA A 90 -5.92 2.36 7.93
CA ALA A 90 -6.87 2.88 8.90
C ALA A 90 -6.42 2.73 10.37
N ILE A 91 -6.89 3.67 11.20
CA ILE A 91 -6.65 3.78 12.64
C ILE A 91 -7.98 3.44 13.37
N PRO A 92 -7.98 2.68 14.49
CA PRO A 92 -9.04 1.70 14.76
C PRO A 92 -10.40 2.26 15.21
N SER A 93 -11.48 1.76 14.60
CA SER A 93 -12.85 1.66 15.16
C SER A 93 -13.84 0.92 14.21
N GLU A 94 -13.54 -0.33 13.86
CA GLU A 94 -14.23 -1.16 12.84
C GLU A 94 -13.98 -0.80 11.35
N PRO A 95 -12.75 -0.41 10.93
CA PRO A 95 -12.50 0.10 9.57
C PRO A 95 -12.81 -0.92 8.47
N ARG A 96 -12.56 -2.22 8.71
CA ARG A 96 -12.88 -3.32 7.78
C ARG A 96 -14.33 -3.28 7.31
N ARG A 97 -15.30 -3.03 8.21
CA ARG A 97 -16.72 -3.00 7.87
C ARG A 97 -17.08 -1.78 7.01
N MET A 98 -16.46 -0.65 7.27
CA MET A 98 -16.69 0.59 6.50
C MET A 98 -16.10 0.47 5.09
N ILE A 99 -14.86 -0.01 4.96
CA ILE A 99 -14.26 -0.29 3.63
C ILE A 99 -15.13 -1.28 2.85
N GLN A 100 -15.52 -2.41 3.47
CA GLN A 100 -16.33 -3.44 2.80
C GLN A 100 -17.72 -2.93 2.37
N SER A 101 -18.28 -1.91 3.04
CA SER A 101 -19.54 -1.27 2.61
C SER A 101 -19.39 -0.30 1.44
N CYS A 102 -18.18 -0.08 0.94
CA CYS A 102 -17.86 0.73 -0.25
C CYS A 102 -17.31 -0.14 -1.41
N LEU A 103 -17.50 -1.45 -1.35
CA LEU A 103 -17.07 -2.44 -2.33
C LEU A 103 -18.27 -3.21 -2.89
N GLU A 104 -18.14 -3.72 -4.11
CA GLU A 104 -19.16 -4.57 -4.75
C GLU A 104 -19.20 -5.99 -4.13
N ASN A 105 -20.22 -6.79 -4.48
CA ASN A 105 -20.37 -8.16 -3.93
C ASN A 105 -19.17 -9.07 -4.20
N ASP A 106 -18.55 -8.96 -5.38
CA ASP A 106 -17.39 -9.73 -5.82
C ASP A 106 -16.06 -9.04 -5.45
N GLU A 107 -16.08 -8.06 -4.54
CA GLU A 107 -14.92 -7.30 -4.09
C GLU A 107 -14.76 -7.40 -2.57
N ALA A 108 -13.53 -7.52 -2.08
CA ALA A 108 -13.29 -7.58 -0.64
C ALA A 108 -12.04 -6.84 -0.18
N VAL A 109 -12.06 -6.51 1.11
CA VAL A 109 -10.91 -5.99 1.83
C VAL A 109 -10.14 -7.14 2.51
N LEU A 110 -8.83 -7.22 2.29
CA LEU A 110 -7.91 -8.19 2.90
C LEU A 110 -6.89 -7.49 3.80
N SER A 111 -6.38 -8.23 4.78
CA SER A 111 -5.35 -7.76 5.71
C SER A 111 -4.15 -8.69 5.57
N MET A 112 -3.38 -8.50 4.50
CA MET A 112 -2.23 -9.33 4.10
C MET A 112 -0.99 -8.45 3.92
N PRO A 113 0.22 -8.98 4.21
CA PRO A 113 1.47 -8.20 4.09
C PRO A 113 1.94 -8.03 2.65
N GLU A 114 1.53 -8.91 1.73
CA GLU A 114 1.89 -8.88 0.31
C GLU A 114 0.83 -9.67 -0.49
N PHE A 115 0.60 -9.31 -1.75
CA PHE A 115 -0.30 -10.05 -2.64
C PHE A 115 0.46 -11.16 -3.39
N PRO A 116 0.15 -12.45 -3.21
CA PRO A 116 0.98 -13.56 -3.70
C PRO A 116 1.18 -13.65 -5.23
N ARG A 117 0.44 -12.87 -6.02
CA ARG A 117 0.57 -12.78 -7.48
C ARG A 117 0.95 -11.39 -7.99
N ILE A 118 1.43 -10.48 -7.14
CA ILE A 118 1.86 -9.16 -7.61
C ILE A 118 3.01 -9.31 -8.61
N GLY A 119 2.85 -8.70 -9.78
CA GLY A 119 3.82 -8.83 -10.87
C GLY A 119 3.94 -10.22 -11.52
N ALA A 120 3.05 -11.16 -11.19
CA ALA A 120 3.02 -12.47 -11.82
C ALA A 120 2.53 -12.37 -13.29
N PRO A 121 2.89 -13.34 -14.16
CA PRO A 121 2.37 -13.39 -15.52
C PRO A 121 0.85 -13.43 -15.60
N GLY A 122 0.31 -12.81 -16.65
CA GLY A 122 -1.13 -12.67 -16.90
C GLY A 122 -1.77 -11.50 -16.15
N ILE A 123 -3.11 -11.45 -16.16
CA ILE A 123 -3.87 -10.41 -15.44
C ILE A 123 -3.85 -10.71 -13.94
N TYR A 124 -3.50 -9.69 -13.15
CA TYR A 124 -3.54 -9.72 -11.69
C TYR A 124 -4.03 -8.41 -11.05
N THR A 125 -4.41 -7.40 -11.85
CA THR A 125 -5.05 -6.15 -11.40
C THR A 125 -6.47 -6.01 -11.95
N GLU A 126 -7.30 -5.23 -11.28
CA GLU A 126 -8.62 -4.80 -11.74
C GLU A 126 -8.76 -3.27 -11.63
N PRO A 127 -8.87 -2.52 -12.75
CA PRO A 127 -8.82 -2.99 -14.14
C PRO A 127 -7.47 -3.63 -14.51
N ALA A 128 -7.47 -4.44 -15.58
CA ALA A 128 -6.25 -4.99 -16.15
C ALA A 128 -5.41 -3.86 -16.78
N LEU A 129 -4.15 -3.70 -16.34
CA LEU A 129 -3.24 -2.66 -16.82
C LEU A 129 -1.99 -3.24 -17.53
N PRO A 130 -1.39 -2.49 -18.48
CA PRO A 130 -0.14 -2.88 -19.12
C PRO A 130 1.09 -2.67 -18.21
N ASN A 131 1.98 -3.65 -18.18
CA ASN A 131 3.30 -3.55 -17.56
C ASN A 131 4.24 -2.62 -18.37
N ASP A 132 5.48 -2.42 -17.90
CA ASP A 132 6.49 -1.56 -18.54
C ASP A 132 6.08 -0.07 -18.63
N GLY A 133 5.40 0.43 -17.60
CA GLY A 133 5.04 1.83 -17.44
C GLY A 133 6.25 2.77 -17.27
N VAL A 134 6.04 4.06 -17.58
CA VAL A 134 7.09 5.10 -17.62
C VAL A 134 7.43 5.67 -16.25
N VAL A 135 6.52 5.59 -15.28
CA VAL A 135 6.71 6.09 -13.91
C VAL A 135 7.50 5.08 -13.09
N LEU A 136 6.97 3.88 -12.89
CA LEU A 136 7.59 2.82 -12.09
C LEU A 136 8.76 2.13 -12.80
N GLN A 137 8.78 2.16 -14.14
CA GLN A 137 9.85 1.57 -14.97
C GLN A 137 10.08 0.08 -14.63
N SER A 138 8.97 -0.61 -14.33
CA SER A 138 8.97 -1.97 -13.81
C SER A 138 8.53 -2.98 -14.86
N GLN A 139 9.36 -4.01 -15.01
CA GLN A 139 9.11 -5.20 -15.83
C GLN A 139 7.91 -6.05 -15.36
N PHE A 140 7.36 -5.75 -14.19
CA PHE A 140 6.35 -6.56 -13.51
C PHE A 140 5.12 -5.75 -13.11
N MET A 141 5.25 -4.46 -12.84
CA MET A 141 4.23 -3.63 -12.19
C MET A 141 3.76 -2.50 -13.13
N PRO A 142 2.46 -2.40 -13.43
CA PRO A 142 1.91 -1.27 -14.17
C PRO A 142 1.95 0.00 -13.33
N ASP A 143 2.12 1.17 -13.97
CA ASP A 143 2.19 2.46 -13.27
C ASP A 143 0.96 2.73 -12.37
N GLY A 144 -0.22 2.28 -12.78
CA GLY A 144 -1.46 2.42 -12.01
C GLY A 144 -1.55 1.59 -10.72
N LEU A 145 -0.53 0.81 -10.35
CA LEU A 145 -0.37 0.33 -8.97
C LEU A 145 0.07 1.45 -8.02
N LEU A 146 0.66 2.53 -8.52
CA LEU A 146 1.01 3.71 -7.71
C LEU A 146 -0.26 4.51 -7.37
N SER A 147 -0.36 4.98 -6.13
CA SER A 147 -1.44 5.86 -5.68
C SER A 147 -1.45 7.21 -6.42
N ASP A 148 -2.65 7.68 -6.80
CA ASP A 148 -2.91 8.97 -7.46
C ASP A 148 -2.39 10.20 -6.68
N TYR A 149 -2.12 10.05 -5.38
CA TYR A 149 -1.72 11.16 -4.51
C TYR A 149 -0.25 11.54 -4.80
N GLU A 150 -0.04 12.77 -5.29
CA GLU A 150 1.24 13.37 -5.73
C GLU A 150 2.45 13.08 -4.81
N ARG A 151 2.21 12.92 -3.49
CA ARG A 151 3.24 12.52 -2.52
C ARG A 151 3.97 11.24 -2.91
N TYR A 152 3.28 10.27 -3.50
CA TYR A 152 3.85 8.96 -3.84
C TYR A 152 4.65 8.97 -5.14
N GLY A 153 4.17 9.66 -6.18
CA GLY A 153 4.99 9.97 -7.37
C GLY A 153 6.25 10.75 -6.99
N THR A 154 6.12 11.76 -6.14
CA THR A 154 7.25 12.55 -5.62
C THR A 154 8.26 11.69 -4.85
N ILE A 155 7.79 10.75 -4.00
CA ILE A 155 8.66 9.79 -3.29
C ILE A 155 9.38 8.87 -4.29
N HIS A 156 8.66 8.35 -5.27
CA HIS A 156 9.19 7.45 -6.30
C HIS A 156 10.28 8.13 -7.15
N ASP A 157 10.03 9.34 -7.65
CA ASP A 157 10.99 10.11 -8.45
C ASP A 157 12.22 10.52 -7.63
N ASN A 158 12.04 10.91 -6.36
CA ASN A 158 13.16 11.16 -5.46
C ASN A 158 14.00 9.90 -5.20
N MET A 159 13.38 8.72 -5.16
CA MET A 159 14.08 7.44 -5.06
C MET A 159 14.86 7.13 -6.34
N LEU A 160 14.23 7.20 -7.52
CA LEU A 160 14.91 6.98 -8.81
C LEU A 160 16.05 7.98 -9.03
N HIS A 161 15.85 9.26 -8.73
CA HIS A 161 16.86 10.30 -8.85
C HIS A 161 18.10 9.99 -8.00
N ARG A 162 17.92 9.68 -6.70
CA ARG A 162 19.01 9.28 -5.80
C ARG A 162 19.73 8.01 -6.27
N ARG A 163 19.03 7.12 -6.98
CA ARG A 163 19.59 5.91 -7.60
C ARG A 163 20.17 6.14 -9.01
N ARG A 164 20.30 7.40 -9.47
CA ARG A 164 20.77 7.78 -10.82
C ARG A 164 19.94 7.12 -11.94
N LYS A 165 18.61 7.15 -11.79
CA LYS A 165 17.62 6.48 -12.66
C LYS A 165 17.81 4.95 -12.79
N ARG A 166 18.53 4.30 -11.87
CA ARG A 166 18.61 2.83 -11.82
C ARG A 166 17.45 2.28 -11.00
N PRO A 167 16.64 1.34 -11.52
CA PRO A 167 15.49 0.79 -10.81
C PRO A 167 15.90 0.14 -9.48
N VAL A 168 14.92 -0.01 -8.59
CA VAL A 168 15.07 -0.87 -7.41
C VAL A 168 15.21 -2.31 -7.88
N ARG A 169 16.08 -3.08 -7.23
CA ARG A 169 16.29 -4.50 -7.48
C ARG A 169 16.32 -5.20 -6.13
N VAL A 170 15.18 -5.75 -5.73
CA VAL A 170 15.08 -6.67 -4.59
C VAL A 170 15.34 -8.08 -5.14
N LYS A 171 16.13 -8.88 -4.44
CA LYS A 171 16.33 -10.31 -4.74
C LYS A 171 15.91 -11.11 -3.52
N VAL A 172 14.91 -11.97 -3.68
CA VAL A 172 14.41 -12.86 -2.62
C VAL A 172 14.91 -14.28 -2.92
N PRO A 173 15.46 -15.03 -1.94
CA PRO A 173 15.80 -16.43 -2.13
C PRO A 173 14.55 -17.26 -2.49
N ILE A 174 14.65 -18.05 -3.55
CA ILE A 174 13.51 -18.78 -4.10
C ILE A 174 13.45 -20.19 -3.49
N PHE A 175 12.26 -20.59 -3.06
CA PHE A 175 12.04 -21.92 -2.52
C PHE A 175 12.26 -23.01 -3.58
N LYS A 176 13.24 -23.88 -3.32
CA LYS A 176 13.65 -24.94 -4.25
C LYS A 176 12.98 -26.26 -3.88
N ASP A 177 11.78 -26.47 -4.40
CA ASP A 177 11.13 -27.78 -4.44
C ASP A 177 11.71 -28.65 -5.57
N THR A 178 11.40 -29.95 -5.50
CA THR A 178 11.58 -30.99 -6.53
C THR A 178 11.28 -30.54 -7.96
N LYS A 179 10.26 -29.68 -8.15
CA LYS A 179 9.88 -29.14 -9.47
C LYS A 179 10.23 -27.67 -9.68
N THR A 180 10.93 -27.00 -8.74
CA THR A 180 11.40 -25.63 -8.95
C THR A 180 12.49 -25.63 -10.03
N PRO A 181 12.28 -24.95 -11.18
CA PRO A 181 13.22 -24.96 -12.29
C PRO A 181 14.52 -24.24 -11.92
N TRP A 182 15.66 -24.82 -12.27
CA TRP A 182 16.98 -24.32 -11.89
C TRP A 182 17.97 -24.27 -13.07
N PRO A 183 18.77 -23.19 -13.21
CA PRO A 183 18.68 -21.92 -12.48
C PRO A 183 17.40 -21.14 -12.84
N TRP A 184 16.93 -20.33 -11.90
CA TRP A 184 15.76 -19.46 -12.07
C TRP A 184 15.98 -18.38 -13.14
N ARG A 185 14.88 -17.79 -13.63
CA ARG A 185 14.84 -16.71 -14.63
C ARG A 185 13.97 -15.58 -14.05
N GLU A 186 14.47 -14.33 -14.00
CA GLU A 186 13.97 -13.29 -13.05
C GLU A 186 12.69 -12.50 -13.43
N SER A 187 12.60 -11.89 -14.63
CA SER A 187 11.42 -11.16 -15.19
C SER A 187 11.82 -10.60 -16.60
N ARG A 188 11.07 -10.52 -17.71
CA ARG A 188 9.63 -10.66 -18.04
C ARG A 188 9.15 -12.06 -18.49
N GLN A 189 8.39 -12.70 -17.61
CA GLN A 189 7.24 -13.58 -17.82
C GLN A 189 7.47 -14.78 -18.77
N PHE A 190 7.84 -15.95 -18.22
CA PHE A 190 8.70 -16.93 -18.92
C PHE A 190 8.34 -18.44 -18.87
N PRO A 191 9.01 -19.22 -19.74
CA PRO A 191 9.36 -20.63 -19.53
C PRO A 191 10.87 -20.97 -19.76
N HIS A 192 11.83 -20.29 -19.09
CA HIS A 192 13.32 -20.54 -19.13
C HIS A 192 14.01 -20.24 -20.48
N LYS A 193 15.33 -20.14 -20.68
CA LYS A 193 16.57 -20.07 -19.84
C LYS A 193 17.07 -18.60 -19.72
N ASN A 194 17.94 -18.14 -18.80
CA ASN A 194 19.32 -18.50 -18.40
C ASN A 194 20.39 -18.24 -19.50
N GLU A 195 21.63 -17.82 -19.22
CA GLU A 195 22.30 -17.45 -17.94
C GLU A 195 22.23 -15.93 -17.69
N ALA A 196 21.28 -15.46 -16.87
CA ALA A 196 20.98 -14.03 -16.65
C ALA A 196 20.71 -13.23 -17.94
N GLN A 197 19.41 -13.09 -18.24
CA GLN A 197 18.89 -11.93 -18.98
C GLN A 197 18.89 -10.68 -18.08
#